data_AF-M0DPB2-F1
#
_entry.id   AF-M0DPB2-F1
#
_cell.length_a   1.000
_cell.length_b   1.000
_cell.length_c   1.000
_cell.angle_alpha   90.00
_cell.angle_beta   90.00
_cell.angle_gamma   90.00
#
_symmetry.space_group_name_H-M   'P 1'
#
loop_
_entity.id
_entity.type
_entity.pdbx_description
1 polymer ?
#
loop_
_entity_poly.entity_id
_entity_poly.type
_entity_poly.pdbx_seq_one_letter_code
_entity_poly.pdbx_strand_id
1 'polypeptide(L)'
;MDPLQFLVPLGWLSEVGPMLPYAILVMAVANLATRHIAHRHHVEQGADGDGVEPYTPHAFTNIGLLLLTFLFVLDAPVSGTILSVIVITMLIADLFELEARNVEARNDMPIEAPKSSIAASVVMMVFVAYYSLFFLVSGIWNQFIVA
;
A
#
# COMPACT_ATOMS: atom_id res chain seq x y z
N MET A 1 30.26 6.06 22.97
CA MET A 1 30.20 5.66 21.55
C MET A 1 30.20 4.15 21.55
N ASP A 2 29.04 3.55 21.28
CA ASP A 2 28.93 2.08 21.20
C ASP A 2 29.60 1.63 19.89
N PRO A 3 30.65 0.78 19.91
CA PRO A 3 31.41 0.41 18.71
C PRO A 3 30.57 -0.20 17.59
N LEU A 4 29.38 -0.71 17.91
CA LEU A 4 28.44 -1.31 16.95
C LEU A 4 27.66 -0.28 16.13
N GLN A 5 27.66 1.00 16.52
CA GLN A 5 27.03 2.09 15.74
C GLN A 5 27.77 2.43 14.45
N PHE A 6 29.00 1.93 14.27
CA PHE A 6 29.81 2.23 13.09
C PHE A 6 29.44 1.39 11.85
N LEU A 7 28.75 0.25 12.03
CA LEU A 7 28.53 -0.69 10.92
C LEU A 7 27.33 -0.35 10.02
N VAL A 8 26.32 0.38 10.50
CA VAL A 8 25.22 0.92 9.67
C VAL A 8 24.74 2.25 10.26
N PRO A 9 24.78 3.38 9.53
CA PRO A 9 24.41 4.69 10.06
C PRO A 9 22.88 4.86 10.13
N LEU A 10 22.24 4.14 11.06
CA LEU A 10 20.78 4.14 11.27
C LEU A 10 20.33 5.08 12.40
N GLY A 11 21.20 5.95 12.89
CA GLY A 11 20.85 6.89 13.98
C GLY A 11 19.70 7.85 13.63
N TRP A 12 19.42 8.06 12.35
CA TRP A 12 18.26 8.83 11.89
C TRP A 12 16.93 8.08 12.03
N LEU A 13 16.97 6.74 12.13
CA LEU A 13 15.78 5.90 12.22
C LEU A 13 15.03 6.11 13.53
N SER A 14 15.72 6.47 14.62
CA SER A 14 15.05 6.81 15.89
C SER A 14 14.17 8.06 15.78
N GLU A 15 14.49 8.97 14.86
CA GLU A 15 13.74 10.20 14.64
C GLU A 15 12.58 9.98 13.65
N VAL A 16 12.82 9.20 12.58
CA VAL A 16 11.85 9.02 11.49
C VAL A 16 10.92 7.82 11.73
N GLY A 17 11.40 6.78 12.40
CA GLY A 17 10.70 5.53 12.67
C GLY A 17 9.28 5.70 13.21
N PRO A 18 9.09 6.48 14.30
CA PRO A 18 7.76 6.76 14.86
C PRO A 18 6.78 7.41 13.88
N MET A 19 7.26 8.07 12.83
CA MET A 19 6.43 8.74 11.82
C MET A 19 6.05 7.83 10.64
N LEU A 20 6.71 6.68 10.48
CA LEU A 20 6.51 5.77 9.35
C LEU A 20 5.07 5.26 9.23
N PRO A 21 4.36 4.84 10.31
CA PRO A 21 2.97 4.41 10.19
C PRO A 21 2.05 5.49 9.58
N TYR A 22 2.26 6.77 9.92
CA TYR A 22 1.50 7.88 9.37
C TYR A 22 1.86 8.17 7.92
N ALA A 23 3.15 8.10 7.57
CA ALA A 23 3.59 8.25 6.18
C ALA A 23 3.00 7.14 5.29
N ILE A 24 2.98 5.89 5.78
CA ILE A 24 2.35 4.76 5.10
C ILE A 24 0.84 5.00 4.98
N LEU A 25 0.16 5.51 6.02
CA LEU A 25 -1.28 5.83 5.94
C LEU A 25 -1.58 6.86 4.86
N VAL A 26 -0.83 7.97 4.81
CA VAL A 26 -1.02 9.00 3.78
C VAL A 26 -0.78 8.41 2.39
N MET A 27 0.27 7.62 2.21
CA MET A 27 0.57 6.97 0.93
C MET A 27 -0.50 5.93 0.56
N ALA A 28 -1.07 5.22 1.53
CA ALA A 28 -2.14 4.24 1.32
C ALA A 28 -3.43 4.91 0.86
N VAL A 29 -3.78 6.06 1.45
CA VAL A 29 -4.92 6.88 0.99
C VAL A 29 -4.66 7.41 -0.43
N ALA A 30 -3.45 7.89 -0.71
CA ALA A 30 -3.07 8.32 -2.06
C ALA A 30 -3.13 7.15 -3.07
N ASN A 31 -2.75 5.94 -2.65
CA ASN A 31 -2.83 4.73 -3.47
C ASN A 31 -4.27 4.39 -3.84
N LEU A 32 -5.21 4.44 -2.88
CA LEU A 32 -6.63 4.24 -3.15
C LEU A 32 -7.20 5.30 -4.10
N ALA A 33 -6.83 6.57 -3.90
CA ALA A 33 -7.27 7.65 -4.77
C ALA A 33 -6.75 7.47 -6.20
N THR A 34 -5.46 7.19 -6.35
CA THR A 34 -4.84 6.95 -7.68
C THR A 34 -5.37 5.68 -8.34
N ARG A 35 -5.70 4.63 -7.59
CA ARG A 35 -6.36 3.40 -8.09
C ARG A 35 -7.73 3.70 -8.70
N HIS A 36 -8.54 4.51 -8.01
CA HIS A 36 -9.85 4.93 -8.52
C HIS A 36 -9.72 5.72 -9.82
N ILE A 37 -8.76 6.63 -9.89
CA ILE A 37 -8.48 7.42 -11.10
C ILE A 37 -7.94 6.52 -12.22
N ALA A 38 -7.03 5.59 -11.91
CA ALA A 38 -6.48 4.63 -12.87
C ALA A 38 -7.58 3.79 -13.52
N HIS A 39 -8.54 3.29 -12.74
CA HIS A 39 -9.67 2.54 -13.29
C HIS A 39 -10.48 3.36 -14.29
N ARG A 40 -10.78 4.63 -13.99
CA ARG A 40 -11.47 5.51 -14.95
C ARG A 40 -10.68 5.68 -16.24
N HIS A 41 -9.37 5.87 -16.12
CA HIS A 41 -8.49 6.00 -17.28
C HIS A 41 -8.44 4.73 -18.13
N HIS A 42 -8.39 3.55 -17.50
CA HIS A 42 -8.44 2.27 -18.21
C HIS A 42 -9.79 2.04 -18.91
N VAL A 43 -10.92 2.47 -18.30
CA VAL A 43 -12.24 2.40 -18.94
C VAL A 43 -12.29 3.30 -20.18
N GLU A 44 -11.74 4.52 -20.10
CA GLU A 44 -11.64 5.44 -21.24
C GLU A 44 -10.74 4.86 -22.35
N GLN A 45 -9.56 4.34 -22.00
CA GLN A 45 -8.63 3.73 -22.96
C GLN A 45 -9.22 2.49 -23.64
N GLY A 46 -9.89 1.61 -22.87
CA GLY A 46 -10.48 0.39 -23.40
C GLY A 46 -11.74 0.60 -24.24
N ALA A 47 -12.32 1.81 -24.24
CA ALA A 47 -13.47 2.13 -25.10
C ALA A 47 -13.06 2.42 -26.56
N ASP A 48 -11.88 3.02 -26.75
CA ASP A 48 -11.38 3.47 -28.05
C ASP A 48 -10.14 2.68 -28.53
N GLY A 49 -9.59 1.80 -27.69
CA GLY A 49 -8.30 1.12 -27.91
C GLY A 49 -8.33 -0.39 -27.66
N ASP A 50 -7.27 -1.06 -28.12
CA ASP A 50 -7.06 -2.52 -28.02
C ASP A 50 -6.24 -2.91 -26.78
N GLY A 51 -6.18 -2.05 -25.77
CA GLY A 51 -5.39 -2.26 -24.58
C GLY A 51 -5.45 -1.09 -23.60
N VAL A 52 -4.85 -1.31 -22.44
CA VAL A 52 -4.72 -0.29 -21.39
C VAL A 52 -3.28 -0.19 -20.92
N GLU A 53 -2.85 1.04 -20.63
CA GLU A 53 -1.52 1.36 -20.17
C GLU A 53 -1.48 1.59 -18.65
N PRO A 54 -0.33 1.31 -17.99
CA PRO A 54 -0.18 1.62 -16.57
C PRO A 54 -0.34 3.12 -16.26
N TYR A 55 -1.18 3.46 -15.28
CA TYR A 55 -1.30 4.83 -14.79
C TYR A 55 -0.13 5.23 -13.88
N THR A 56 0.74 6.12 -14.35
CA THR A 56 2.00 6.50 -13.67
C THR A 56 1.83 6.96 -12.22
N PRO A 57 0.86 7.81 -11.86
CA PRO A 57 0.67 8.21 -10.47
C PRO A 57 0.36 7.03 -9.55
N HIS A 58 -0.37 6.03 -10.04
CA HIS A 58 -0.65 4.83 -9.25
C HIS A 58 0.61 3.99 -9.06
N ALA A 59 1.40 3.77 -10.12
CA ALA A 59 2.71 3.11 -10.02
C ALA A 59 3.64 3.80 -9.02
N PHE A 60 3.66 5.13 -8.99
CA PHE A 60 4.42 5.91 -8.01
C PHE A 60 3.98 5.61 -6.56
N THR A 61 2.67 5.61 -6.28
CA THR A 61 2.18 5.28 -4.93
C THR A 61 2.45 3.82 -4.54
N ASN A 62 2.41 2.90 -5.50
CA ASN A 62 2.75 1.49 -5.32
C ASN A 62 4.22 1.31 -4.88
N ILE A 63 5.14 1.96 -5.59
CA ILE A 63 6.57 1.98 -5.23
C ILE A 63 6.77 2.67 -3.88
N GLY A 64 6.10 3.80 -3.65
CA GLY A 64 6.17 4.53 -2.38
C GLY A 64 5.75 3.67 -1.18
N LEU A 65 4.62 2.96 -1.29
CA LEU A 65 4.16 2.03 -0.25
C LEU A 65 5.17 0.91 0.00
N LEU A 66 5.73 0.32 -1.06
CA LEU A 66 6.72 -0.74 -0.92
C LEU A 66 7.97 -0.26 -0.18
N LEU A 67 8.51 0.90 -0.57
CA LEU A 67 9.70 1.47 0.06
C LEU A 67 9.44 1.88 1.51
N LEU A 68 8.29 2.50 1.79
CA LEU A 68 7.93 2.89 3.16
C LEU A 68 7.73 1.68 4.07
N THR A 69 7.11 0.59 3.58
CA THR A 69 6.94 -0.63 4.37
C THR A 69 8.26 -1.35 4.60
N PHE A 70 9.17 -1.37 3.63
CA PHE A 70 10.53 -1.89 3.84
C PHE A 70 11.33 -1.05 4.84
N LEU A 71 11.17 0.28 4.81
CA LEU A 71 11.76 1.12 5.83
C LEU A 71 11.15 0.84 7.20
N PHE A 72 9.85 0.58 7.27
CA PHE A 72 9.17 0.22 8.52
C PHE A 72 9.58 -1.16 9.05
N VAL A 73 10.03 -2.09 8.20
CA VAL A 73 10.69 -3.34 8.65
C VAL A 73 11.95 -3.05 9.46
N LEU A 74 12.71 -1.99 9.12
CA LEU A 74 13.93 -1.65 9.86
C LEU A 74 13.62 -1.09 11.25
N ASP A 75 12.54 -0.32 11.38
CA ASP A 75 12.12 0.30 12.64
C ASP A 75 11.35 -0.67 13.54
N ALA A 76 10.36 -1.38 12.96
CA ALA A 76 9.48 -2.31 13.65
C ALA A 76 9.40 -3.64 12.87
N PRO A 77 10.35 -4.57 13.05
CA PRO A 77 10.52 -5.74 12.18
C PRO A 77 9.26 -6.58 11.98
N VAL A 78 8.50 -6.85 13.04
CA VAL A 78 7.28 -7.67 12.95
C VAL A 78 6.18 -6.92 12.19
N SER A 79 5.83 -5.71 12.64
CA SER A 79 4.76 -4.90 12.05
C SER A 79 5.06 -4.50 10.61
N GLY A 80 6.32 -4.13 10.33
CA GLY A 80 6.80 -3.82 9.00
C GLY A 80 6.74 -5.02 8.06
N THR A 81 7.09 -6.22 8.55
CA THR A 81 7.00 -7.45 7.73
C THR A 81 5.55 -7.79 7.40
N ILE A 82 4.63 -7.66 8.37
CA ILE A 82 3.21 -7.87 8.12
C ILE A 82 2.70 -6.92 7.04
N LEU A 83 2.99 -5.63 7.16
CA LEU A 83 2.57 -4.64 6.16
C LEU A 83 3.22 -4.86 4.80
N SER A 84 4.51 -5.21 4.74
CA SER A 84 5.20 -5.41 3.46
C SER A 84 4.64 -6.60 2.69
N VAL A 85 4.32 -7.71 3.36
CA VAL A 85 3.67 -8.88 2.73
C VAL A 85 2.31 -8.50 2.16
N ILE A 86 1.51 -7.72 2.90
CA ILE A 86 0.21 -7.25 2.42
C ILE A 86 0.37 -6.32 1.21
N VAL A 87 1.30 -5.37 1.26
CA VAL A 87 1.59 -4.46 0.14
C VAL A 87 2.07 -5.22 -1.08
N ILE A 88 3.00 -6.17 -0.93
CA ILE A 88 3.47 -7.02 -2.05
C ILE A 88 2.29 -7.79 -2.66
N THR A 89 1.40 -8.34 -1.84
CA THR A 89 0.20 -9.04 -2.31
C THR A 89 -0.70 -8.12 -3.13
N MET A 90 -0.91 -6.88 -2.65
CA MET A 90 -1.68 -5.86 -3.36
C MET A 90 -1.03 -5.46 -4.69
N LEU A 91 0.30 -5.30 -4.72
CA LEU A 91 1.06 -5.02 -5.95
C LEU A 91 0.93 -6.13 -6.98
N ILE A 92 1.04 -7.38 -6.55
CA ILE A 92 0.85 -8.55 -7.42
C ILE A 92 -0.58 -8.56 -7.98
N ALA A 93 -1.58 -8.28 -7.13
CA ALA A 93 -2.96 -8.17 -7.58
C ALA A 93 -3.13 -7.05 -8.63
N ASP A 94 -2.49 -5.89 -8.46
CA ASP A 94 -2.53 -4.80 -9.44
C ASP A 94 -1.93 -5.19 -10.79
N LEU A 95 -0.83 -5.95 -10.81
CA LEU A 95 -0.24 -6.44 -12.06
C LEU A 95 -1.19 -7.38 -12.81
N PHE A 96 -1.82 -8.31 -12.09
CA PHE A 96 -2.80 -9.21 -12.71
C PHE A 96 -4.07 -8.49 -13.15
N GLU A 97 -4.53 -7.49 -12.41
CA GLU A 97 -5.68 -6.68 -12.80
C GLU A 97 -5.40 -5.88 -14.07
N LEU A 98 -4.17 -5.37 -14.26
CA LEU A 98 -3.76 -4.69 -15.49
C LEU A 98 -3.78 -5.64 -16.69
N GLU A 99 -3.25 -6.87 -16.54
CA GLU A 99 -3.30 -7.87 -17.61
C GLU A 99 -4.76 -8.27 -17.91
N ALA A 100 -5.60 -8.42 -16.89
CA ALA A 100 -7.01 -8.71 -17.05
C ALA A 100 -7.72 -7.60 -17.85
N ARG A 101 -7.44 -6.32 -17.56
CA ARG A 101 -8.01 -5.19 -18.33
C ARG A 101 -7.55 -5.19 -19.79
N ASN A 102 -6.29 -5.55 -20.05
CA ASN A 102 -5.80 -5.70 -21.42
C ASN A 102 -6.52 -6.82 -22.17
N VAL A 103 -6.78 -7.95 -21.51
CA VAL A 103 -7.58 -9.03 -22.09
C VAL A 103 -9.00 -8.55 -22.38
N GLU A 104 -9.63 -7.84 -21.47
CA GLU A 104 -10.99 -7.34 -21.66
C GLU A 104 -11.08 -6.33 -22.83
N ALA A 105 -10.15 -5.36 -22.88
CA ALA A 105 -10.09 -4.37 -23.96
C ALA A 105 -9.91 -5.03 -25.34
N ARG A 106 -9.04 -6.05 -25.45
CA ARG A 106 -8.81 -6.78 -26.70
C ARG A 106 -9.98 -7.62 -27.18
N ASN A 107 -10.92 -7.93 -26.30
CA ASN A 107 -12.06 -8.80 -26.59
C ASN A 107 -13.39 -8.02 -26.60
N ASP A 108 -13.35 -6.69 -26.69
CA ASP A 108 -14.53 -5.81 -26.67
C ASP A 108 -15.43 -6.06 -25.44
N MET A 109 -14.82 -6.45 -24.31
CA MET A 109 -15.51 -6.69 -23.06
C MET A 109 -15.53 -5.41 -22.20
N PRO A 110 -16.59 -5.19 -21.41
CA PRO A 110 -16.61 -4.06 -20.48
C PRO A 110 -15.49 -4.21 -19.45
N ILE A 111 -14.72 -3.14 -19.27
CA ILE A 111 -13.68 -3.06 -18.24
C ILE A 111 -14.31 -3.14 -16.84
N GLU A 112 -14.16 -4.27 -16.16
CA GLU A 112 -14.62 -4.42 -14.78
C GLU A 112 -13.77 -3.63 -13.76
N ALA A 113 -14.32 -3.49 -12.54
CA ALA A 113 -13.59 -2.94 -11.42
C ALA A 113 -12.48 -3.90 -10.93
N PRO A 114 -11.34 -3.40 -10.43
CA PRO A 114 -10.21 -4.22 -10.01
C PRO A 114 -10.45 -4.82 -8.61
N LYS A 115 -11.32 -5.84 -8.54
CA LYS A 115 -11.86 -6.40 -7.29
C LYS A 115 -10.77 -6.98 -6.39
N SER A 116 -9.80 -7.68 -6.96
CA SER A 116 -8.77 -8.40 -6.19
C SER A 116 -7.89 -7.42 -5.44
N SER A 117 -7.50 -6.36 -6.13
CA SER A 117 -6.60 -5.37 -5.57
C SER A 117 -7.33 -4.34 -4.70
N ILE A 118 -8.63 -4.11 -4.91
CA ILE A 118 -9.50 -3.44 -3.91
C ILE A 118 -9.54 -4.24 -2.61
N ALA A 119 -9.78 -5.56 -2.67
CA ALA A 119 -9.82 -6.40 -1.47
C ALA A 119 -8.49 -6.37 -0.71
N ALA A 120 -7.36 -6.51 -1.42
CA ALA A 120 -6.03 -6.39 -0.82
C ALA A 120 -5.79 -5.00 -0.20
N SER A 121 -6.27 -3.93 -0.85
CA SER A 121 -6.18 -2.57 -0.34
C SER A 121 -6.99 -2.36 0.95
N VAL A 122 -8.15 -3.00 1.08
CA VAL A 122 -8.94 -2.95 2.33
C VAL A 122 -8.17 -3.61 3.47
N VAL A 123 -7.59 -4.80 3.25
CA VAL A 123 -6.77 -5.48 4.27
C VAL A 123 -5.58 -4.62 4.67
N MET A 124 -4.87 -4.05 3.69
CA MET A 124 -3.78 -3.09 3.93
C MET A 124 -4.26 -1.92 4.79
N MET A 125 -5.37 -1.27 4.42
CA MET A 125 -5.89 -0.11 5.14
C MET A 125 -6.22 -0.43 6.60
N VAL A 126 -6.79 -1.60 6.89
CA VAL A 126 -7.08 -2.02 8.27
C VAL A 126 -5.80 -2.09 9.10
N PHE A 127 -4.75 -2.74 8.58
CA PHE A 127 -3.48 -2.87 9.30
C PHE A 127 -2.76 -1.54 9.45
N VAL A 128 -2.72 -0.73 8.39
CA VAL A 128 -2.08 0.59 8.44
C VAL A 128 -2.81 1.51 9.41
N ALA A 129 -4.16 1.53 9.38
CA ALA A 129 -4.96 2.28 10.33
C ALA A 129 -4.76 1.79 11.77
N TYR A 130 -4.66 0.48 11.99
CA TYR A 130 -4.30 -0.07 13.31
C TYR A 130 -2.95 0.48 13.78
N TYR A 131 -1.89 0.39 12.98
CA TYR A 131 -0.57 0.84 13.43
C TYR A 131 -0.43 2.37 13.56
N SER A 132 -1.24 3.15 12.85
CA SER A 132 -1.14 4.62 12.85
C SER A 132 -2.16 5.32 13.73
N LEU A 133 -3.35 4.74 13.94
CA LEU A 133 -4.48 5.40 14.58
C LEU A 133 -4.96 4.71 15.86
N PHE A 134 -4.38 3.58 16.27
CA PHE A 134 -4.83 2.86 17.47
C PHE A 134 -4.81 3.72 18.74
N PHE A 135 -3.93 4.74 18.82
CA PHE A 135 -3.91 5.68 19.93
C PHE A 135 -5.26 6.40 20.17
N LEU A 136 -6.10 6.54 19.13
CA LEU A 136 -7.42 7.15 19.24
C LEU A 136 -8.41 6.29 20.04
N VAL A 137 -8.20 4.97 20.05
CA VAL A 137 -9.13 4.00 20.68
C VAL A 137 -8.49 3.23 21.84
N SER A 138 -7.17 3.35 22.03
CA SER A 138 -6.40 2.60 23.03
C SER A 138 -6.97 2.74 24.45
N GLY A 139 -7.43 3.93 24.83
CA GLY A 139 -8.00 4.19 26.16
C GLY A 139 -9.27 3.38 26.45
N ILE A 140 -10.10 3.09 25.44
CA ILE A 140 -11.29 2.24 25.57
C ILE A 140 -10.87 0.77 25.50
N TRP A 141 -10.02 0.43 24.53
CA TRP A 141 -9.57 -0.93 24.28
C TRP A 141 -8.90 -1.56 25.50
N ASN A 142 -8.02 -0.80 26.15
CA ASN A 142 -7.26 -1.24 27.33
C ASN A 142 -8.13 -1.48 28.58
N GLN A 143 -9.41 -1.09 28.57
CA GLN A 143 -10.34 -1.40 29.67
C GLN A 143 -10.86 -2.84 29.63
N PHE A 144 -10.89 -3.44 28.43
CA PHE A 144 -11.46 -4.77 28.22
C PHE A 144 -10.41 -5.86 28.05
N ILE A 145 -9.18 -5.49 27.68
CA ILE A 145 -8.06 -6.41 27.61
C ILE A 145 -7.27 -6.34 28.92
N VAL A 146 -7.46 -7.35 29.76
CA VAL A 146 -6.58 -7.61 30.91
C VAL A 146 -5.32 -8.27 30.35
N ALA A 147 -4.18 -7.59 30.47
CA ALA A 147 -2.86 -8.18 30.22
C ALA A 147 -2.49 -9.15 31.37
#